data_AF-A0A3L7Q1G6-F1
#
_entry.id   AF-A0A3L7Q1G6-F1
#
_cell.length_a   1.000
_cell.length_b   1.000
_cell.length_c   1.000
_cell.angle_alpha   90.00
_cell.angle_beta   90.00
_cell.angle_gamma   90.00
#
_symmetry.space_group_name_H-M   'P 1'
#
loop_
_entity.id
_entity.type
_entity.pdbx_description
1 polymer ?
#
loop_
_entity_poly.entity_id
_entity_poly.type
_entity_poly.pdbx_seq_one_letter_code
_entity_poly.pdbx_strand_id
1 'polypeptide(L)'
;MKTDPLTQPEPKAPVADAGLRLVGTAALNSLPSDHAGMVLLRQACAAQAALVAEAMRLQVRLKQDGRCDPIQAITGASSLERAAAELAEMVRVLDERLSTEASR
;
A
#
# COMPACT_ATOMS: atom_id res chain seq x y z
N MET A 1 -40.44 18.77 -11.27
CA MET A 1 -40.42 17.29 -11.18
C MET A 1 -39.58 16.80 -12.35
N LYS A 2 -38.54 15.98 -12.26
CA LYS A 2 -37.77 15.31 -11.20
C LYS A 2 -36.34 15.26 -11.77
N THR A 3 -35.34 15.64 -10.99
CA THR A 3 -33.93 15.42 -11.32
C THR A 3 -33.58 13.99 -10.92
N ASP A 4 -33.21 13.15 -11.88
CA ASP A 4 -32.72 11.80 -11.60
C ASP A 4 -31.34 11.86 -10.90
N PRO A 5 -31.10 11.05 -9.86
CA PRO A 5 -29.88 11.14 -9.06
C PRO A 5 -28.75 10.29 -9.66
N LEU A 6 -27.57 10.90 -9.72
CA LEU A 6 -26.26 10.31 -9.41
C LEU A 6 -26.07 8.83 -9.78
N THR A 7 -25.82 8.54 -11.06
CA THR A 7 -25.00 7.37 -11.40
C THR A 7 -23.54 7.77 -11.26
N GLN A 8 -22.99 7.66 -10.05
CA GLN A 8 -21.54 7.63 -9.89
C GLN A 8 -21.04 6.30 -10.48
N PRO A 9 -20.11 6.28 -11.43
CA PRO A 9 -19.44 5.05 -11.76
C PRO A 9 -18.69 4.59 -10.51
N GLU A 10 -19.00 3.39 -10.02
CA GLU A 10 -18.22 2.74 -8.97
C GLU A 10 -16.74 2.83 -9.37
N PRO A 11 -15.83 3.25 -8.47
CA PRO A 11 -14.43 3.19 -8.76
C PRO A 11 -14.08 1.72 -8.88
N LYS A 12 -13.97 1.23 -10.12
CA LYS A 12 -13.32 -0.05 -10.41
C LYS A 12 -11.98 0.03 -9.70
N ALA A 13 -11.85 -0.75 -8.63
CA ALA A 13 -10.57 -0.97 -7.98
C ALA A 13 -9.58 -1.28 -9.12
N PRO A 14 -8.45 -0.57 -9.20
CA PRO A 14 -7.43 -0.99 -10.14
C PRO A 14 -7.14 -2.44 -9.76
N VAL A 15 -7.42 -3.35 -10.69
CA VAL A 15 -6.90 -4.71 -10.61
C VAL A 15 -5.41 -4.49 -10.67
N ALA A 16 -4.80 -4.41 -9.50
CA ALA A 16 -3.38 -4.32 -9.35
C ALA A 16 -2.84 -5.70 -9.74
N ASP A 17 -2.82 -5.95 -11.04
CA ASP A 17 -1.71 -6.65 -11.67
C ASP A 17 -0.51 -5.70 -11.70
N ALA A 18 -0.22 -5.12 -10.53
CA ALA A 18 1.10 -4.63 -10.23
C ALA A 18 1.88 -5.91 -9.96
N GLY A 19 2.23 -6.60 -11.06
CA GLY A 19 3.33 -7.54 -11.05
C GLY A 19 4.47 -6.81 -10.38
N LEU A 20 4.67 -7.13 -9.11
CA LEU A 20 5.73 -6.64 -8.26
C LEU A 20 6.99 -7.11 -8.99
N ARG A 21 7.48 -6.27 -9.91
CA ARG A 21 8.81 -6.37 -10.48
C ARG A 21 9.73 -5.95 -9.36
N LEU A 22 9.83 -6.82 -8.37
CA LEU A 22 10.82 -6.81 -7.32
C LEU A 22 12.16 -6.83 -8.05
N VAL A 23 12.76 -5.65 -8.18
CA VAL A 23 14.07 -5.46 -8.77
C VAL A 23 15.06 -6.15 -7.81
N GLY A 24 15.37 -7.42 -8.09
CA GLY A 24 16.20 -8.29 -7.23
C GLY A 24 15.83 -9.79 -7.21
N THR A 25 14.84 -10.25 -7.97
CA THR A 25 14.09 -11.52 -7.72
C THR A 25 14.56 -12.82 -8.34
N ALA A 26 15.79 -12.93 -8.83
CA ALA A 26 16.26 -14.24 -9.29
C ALA A 26 16.22 -15.28 -8.14
N ALA A 27 16.55 -14.85 -6.91
CA ALA A 27 16.51 -15.70 -5.73
C ALA A 27 15.09 -16.12 -5.35
N LEU A 28 14.13 -15.20 -5.24
CA LEU A 28 12.77 -15.54 -4.77
C LEU A 28 11.99 -16.50 -5.68
N ASN A 29 12.38 -16.65 -6.95
CA ASN A 29 11.78 -17.63 -7.85
C ASN A 29 12.01 -19.09 -7.43
N SER A 30 12.97 -19.36 -6.54
CA SER A 30 13.19 -20.71 -5.99
C SER A 30 12.18 -21.06 -4.88
N LEU A 31 11.50 -20.06 -4.30
CA LEU A 31 10.48 -20.29 -3.28
C LEU A 31 9.12 -20.61 -3.93
N PRO A 32 8.38 -21.59 -3.40
CA PRO A 32 7.00 -21.85 -3.82
C PRO A 32 6.11 -20.61 -3.69
N SER A 33 5.16 -20.44 -4.61
CA SER A 33 4.25 -19.29 -4.59
C SER A 33 3.35 -19.23 -3.36
N ASP A 34 3.06 -20.39 -2.76
CA ASP A 34 2.29 -20.59 -1.53
C ASP A 34 3.17 -20.58 -0.27
N HIS A 35 4.48 -20.37 -0.40
CA HIS A 35 5.39 -20.19 0.73
C HIS A 35 4.86 -19.09 1.65
N ALA A 36 4.73 -19.39 2.95
CA ALA A 36 4.09 -18.48 3.92
C ALA A 36 4.74 -17.08 3.90
N GLY A 37 6.06 -17.02 3.77
CA GLY A 37 6.78 -15.75 3.64
C GLY A 37 6.43 -14.96 2.37
N MET A 38 6.26 -15.62 1.23
CA MET A 38 5.85 -14.97 -0.02
C MET A 38 4.40 -14.48 0.04
N VAL A 39 3.51 -15.22 0.72
CA VAL A 39 2.14 -14.78 0.99
C VAL A 39 2.14 -13.53 1.86
N LEU A 40 2.90 -13.54 2.96
CA LEU A 40 3.03 -12.39 3.86
C LEU A 40 3.62 -11.17 3.15
N LEU A 41 4.63 -11.35 2.30
CA LEU A 41 5.23 -10.25 1.53
C LEU A 41 4.20 -9.59 0.61
N ARG A 42 3.41 -10.39 -0.13
CA ARG A 42 2.34 -9.84 -0.99
C ARG A 42 1.27 -9.11 -0.17
N GLN A 43 0.86 -9.66 0.97
CA GLN A 43 -0.11 -9.03 1.86
C GLN A 43 0.42 -7.71 2.44
N ALA A 44 1.68 -7.67 2.86
CA ALA A 44 2.33 -6.48 3.38
C ALA A 44 2.43 -5.38 2.30
N CYS A 45 2.84 -5.72 1.07
CA CYS A 45 2.84 -4.80 -0.05
C CYS A 45 1.43 -4.25 -0.36
N ALA A 46 0.40 -5.10 -0.35
CA ALA A 46 -0.98 -4.69 -0.57
C ALA A 46 -1.48 -3.75 0.53
N ALA A 47 -1.17 -4.05 1.80
CA ALA A 47 -1.52 -3.22 2.94
C ALA A 47 -0.80 -1.86 2.88
N GLN A 48 0.47 -1.83 2.47
CA GLN A 48 1.22 -0.59 2.28
C GLN A 48 0.58 0.29 1.20
N ALA A 49 0.23 -0.30 0.05
CA ALA A 49 -0.45 0.42 -1.03
C ALA A 49 -1.81 0.96 -0.57
N ALA A 50 -2.56 0.20 0.24
CA ALA A 50 -3.83 0.64 0.80
C ALA A 50 -3.66 1.83 1.76
N LEU A 51 -2.64 1.81 2.64
CA LEU A 51 -2.35 2.93 3.54
C LEU A 51 -1.99 4.21 2.79
N VAL A 52 -1.17 4.10 1.73
CA VAL A 52 -0.80 5.24 0.87
C VAL A 52 -2.04 5.80 0.17
N ALA A 53 -2.89 4.92 -0.37
CA ALA A 53 -4.14 5.34 -1.01
C ALA A 53 -5.07 6.06 -0.02
N GLU A 54 -5.19 5.55 1.21
CA GLU A 54 -6.04 6.16 2.22
C GLU A 54 -5.47 7.50 2.72
N ALA A 55 -4.16 7.63 2.87
CA ALA A 55 -3.50 8.89 3.18
C ALA A 55 -3.83 9.96 2.12
N MET A 56 -3.75 9.61 0.83
CA MET A 56 -4.10 10.52 -0.26
C MET A 56 -5.59 10.91 -0.24
N ARG A 57 -6.49 9.94 -0.03
CA ARG A 57 -7.93 10.22 0.07
C ARG A 57 -8.25 11.15 1.23
N LEU A 58 -7.62 10.93 2.39
CA LEU A 58 -7.79 11.78 3.56
C LEU A 58 -7.32 13.21 3.26
N GLN A 59 -6.17 13.38 2.62
CA GLN A 59 -5.67 14.70 2.22
C GLN A 59 -6.62 15.42 1.26
N VAL A 60 -7.20 14.70 0.28
CA VAL A 60 -8.19 15.28 -0.64
C VAL A 60 -9.43 15.76 0.12
N ARG A 61 -9.98 14.91 0.99
CA ARG A 61 -11.17 15.25 1.80
C ARG A 61 -10.93 16.45 2.70
N LEU A 62 -9.79 16.47 3.39
CA LEU A 62 -9.43 17.59 4.26
C LEU A 62 -9.29 18.90 3.48
N LYS A 63 -8.63 18.87 2.31
CA LYS A 63 -8.53 20.04 1.42
C LYS A 63 -9.90 20.53 0.94
N GLN A 64 -10.81 19.62 0.59
CA GLN A 64 -12.19 19.96 0.19
C GLN A 64 -12.96 20.65 1.31
N ASP A 65 -12.75 20.23 2.55
CA ASP A 65 -13.37 20.82 3.74
C ASP A 65 -12.65 22.09 4.25
N GLY A 66 -11.57 22.53 3.60
CA GLY A 66 -10.74 23.65 4.06
C GLY A 66 -10.00 23.36 5.38
N ARG A 67 -9.79 22.08 5.70
CA ARG A 67 -9.15 21.59 6.92
C ARG A 67 -7.78 21.01 6.63
N CYS A 68 -6.97 20.85 7.68
CA CYS A 68 -5.72 20.11 7.65
C CYS A 68 -5.75 18.96 8.67
N ASP A 69 -4.89 17.96 8.46
CA ASP A 69 -4.68 16.91 9.45
C ASP A 69 -3.89 17.54 10.62
N PRO A 70 -4.44 17.55 11.85
CA PRO A 70 -3.78 18.18 13.00
C PRO A 70 -2.45 17.51 13.33
N ILE A 71 -2.34 16.20 13.14
CA ILE A 71 -1.11 15.45 13.38
C ILE A 71 -0.08 15.81 12.31
N GLN A 72 -0.49 15.86 11.05
CA GLN A 72 0.39 16.28 9.96
C GLN A 72 0.88 17.73 10.14
N ALA A 73 0.01 18.64 10.60
CA ALA A 73 0.37 20.03 10.86
C ALA A 73 1.44 20.18 11.96
N ILE A 74 1.45 19.29 12.96
CA ILE A 74 2.41 19.33 14.07
C ILE A 74 3.70 18.57 13.72
N THR A 75 3.58 17.42 13.06
CA THR A 75 4.68 16.45 12.92
C THR A 75 5.26 16.38 11.50
N GLY A 76 4.67 17.05 10.52
CA GLY A 76 5.05 17.00 9.12
C GLY A 76 4.53 15.76 8.37
N ALA A 77 3.99 14.75 9.06
CA ALA A 77 3.43 13.54 8.48
C ALA A 77 2.19 13.05 9.25
N SER A 78 1.13 12.71 8.52
CA SER A 78 -0.05 12.05 9.07
C SER A 78 0.29 10.67 9.65
N SER A 79 -0.57 10.17 10.53
CA SER A 79 -0.41 8.81 11.08
C SER A 79 -0.44 7.74 9.97
N LEU A 80 -1.21 7.96 8.89
CA LEU A 80 -1.27 7.04 7.76
C LEU A 80 0.04 7.05 6.95
N GLU A 81 0.63 8.22 6.73
CA GLU A 81 1.94 8.33 6.06
C GLU A 81 3.04 7.65 6.88
N ARG A 82 3.03 7.82 8.21
CA ARG A 82 3.97 7.13 9.10
C ARG A 82 3.78 5.62 9.09
N ALA A 83 2.55 5.14 9.21
CA ALA A 83 2.25 3.70 9.13
C ALA A 83 2.67 3.11 7.77
N ALA A 84 2.46 3.83 6.66
CA ALA A 84 2.92 3.40 5.35
C ALA A 84 4.45 3.32 5.26
N ALA A 85 5.18 4.26 5.86
CA ALA A 85 6.64 4.25 5.91
C ALA A 85 7.19 3.11 6.78
N GLU A 86 6.61 2.89 7.96
CA GLU A 86 6.99 1.77 8.83
C GLU A 86 6.75 0.42 8.14
N LEU A 87 5.60 0.26 7.46
CA LEU A 87 5.29 -0.95 6.72
C LEU A 87 6.22 -1.13 5.51
N ALA A 88 6.65 -0.05 4.85
CA ALA A 88 7.63 -0.12 3.78
C ALA A 88 8.96 -0.72 4.25
N GLU A 89 9.43 -0.33 5.43
CA GLU A 89 10.65 -0.90 6.02
C GLU A 89 10.45 -2.37 6.40
N MET A 90 9.28 -2.74 6.93
CA MET A 90 8.97 -4.14 7.22
C MET A 90 8.94 -4.99 5.94
N VAL A 91 8.38 -4.47 4.85
CA VAL A 91 8.39 -5.12 3.53
C VAL A 91 9.83 -5.34 3.06
N ARG A 92 10.69 -4.33 3.16
CA ARG A 92 12.11 -4.44 2.78
C ARG A 92 12.84 -5.51 3.60
N VAL A 93 12.67 -5.51 4.93
CA VAL A 93 13.30 -6.50 5.81
C VAL A 93 12.80 -7.92 5.51
N LEU A 94 11.51 -8.07 5.20
CA LEU A 94 10.96 -9.37 4.83
C LEU A 94 11.50 -9.85 3.48
N ASP A 95 11.59 -8.97 2.48
CA ASP A 95 12.16 -9.27 1.17
C ASP A 95 13.63 -9.72 1.27
N GLU A 96 14.45 -9.02 2.07
CA GLU A 96 15.85 -9.38 2.32
C GLU A 96 15.99 -10.76 2.99
N ARG A 97 15.13 -11.05 3.98
CA ARG A 97 15.11 -12.34 4.66
C ARG A 97 14.75 -13.48 3.70
N LEU A 98 13.70 -13.29 2.89
CA LEU A 98 13.27 -14.30 1.93
C LEU A 98 14.31 -14.50 0.83
N SER A 99 14.96 -13.44 0.38
CA SER A 99 16.05 -13.53 -0.60
C SER A 99 17.23 -14.33 -0.06
N THR A 100 17.57 -14.14 1.22
CA THR A 100 18.62 -14.91 1.90
C THR A 100 18.23 -16.38 2.05
N GLU A 101 16.98 -16.67 2.39
CA GLU A 101 16.46 -18.04 2.50
C GLU A 101 16.46 -18.76 1.14
N ALA A 102 16.01 -18.07 0.10
CA ALA A 102 15.91 -18.61 -1.26
C ALA A 102 17.27 -18.88 -1.93
N SER A 103 18.34 -18.31 -1.38
CA SER A 103 19.73 -18.47 -1.85
C SER A 103 20.52 -19.54 -1.08
N ARG A 104 19.90 -20.24 -0.11
CA ARG A 104 20.50 -21.37 0.63
C ARG A 104 20.20 -22.69 -0.05
#